data_AF-A0A3Q3W6Q2-F1
#
_entry.id   AF-A0A3Q3W6Q2-F1
#
_cell.length_a   1.000
_cell.length_b   1.000
_cell.length_c   1.000
_cell.angle_alpha   90.00
_cell.angle_beta   90.00
_cell.angle_gamma   90.00
#
_symmetry.space_group_name_H-M   'P 1'
#
loop_
_entity.id
_entity.type
_entity.pdbx_description
1 polymer ?
#
loop_
_entity_poly.entity_id
_entity_poly.type
_entity_poly.pdbx_seq_one_letter_code
_entity_poly.pdbx_strand_id
1 'polypeptide(L)'
;MPLTDAFVKSHFSFCRKFTFNPKEGIDNPVMVITDESAPSPRLCVLKREDRESYGFQLREEKDRKGHIIRNVVPAGVAERSGLQDGDRLLEVNNCYVDDVPHSEVARKINLSGNQICLLVLDGDMYERAMSQGQDLRGAARVSKGEGYKSPRLCHITRDPVSGLGINFIPVEGEKSCFSVTLVQGGAAEKAGVRKGDHLVWMNGVTVSDLTHSALRRMMKKCGNHITILVIDSESKKYCMRQGMPILPTIAVPHNLPHRARRLHLDCGSEGYGFLLRLEKTPSGHTRELVDSGSPAERAGMKDGEVLLEVNGELVGTLKHEDIVDRVRLSGKQISFTTITQLGLEFYTQFGLSPLLFCEDDADEKERESSSPTCAAEELLQRDMHGSCKSRLCSLQKSPLGFGFNLGCVPQRPGTFISQVTSGGSGQHVGLRVGDVVLEVNGQNVIDKYLEDVIMLMKEGGHFISLLVADKRDSSDNEVKINL
;
A
#
# COMPACT_ATOMS: atom_id res chain seq x y z
N MET A 1 43.36 -86.18 12.97
CA MET A 1 42.67 -84.90 12.71
C MET A 1 41.18 -85.13 12.67
N PRO A 2 40.51 -84.90 13.80
CA PRO A 2 39.24 -84.16 13.78
C PRO A 2 39.16 -83.18 14.98
N LEU A 3 38.36 -82.11 14.91
CA LEU A 3 37.82 -81.28 16.01
C LEU A 3 36.73 -80.39 15.35
N THR A 4 35.41 -80.64 15.46
CA THR A 4 34.45 -80.20 16.52
C THR A 4 34.61 -78.71 16.88
N ASP A 5 33.62 -77.83 16.98
CA ASP A 5 32.17 -77.92 17.08
C ASP A 5 31.55 -76.51 16.85
N ALA A 6 30.24 -76.50 16.60
CA ALA A 6 29.26 -75.47 16.98
C ALA A 6 29.39 -73.99 16.52
N PHE A 7 28.53 -73.60 15.57
CA PHE A 7 27.95 -72.26 15.48
C PHE A 7 26.48 -72.32 15.96
N VAL A 8 26.20 -71.86 17.20
CA VAL A 8 24.83 -71.71 17.74
C VAL A 8 24.69 -70.36 18.45
N LYS A 9 23.56 -69.71 18.14
CA LYS A 9 22.88 -68.51 18.69
C LYS A 9 22.99 -68.28 20.21
N SER A 10 23.00 -67.00 20.63
CA SER A 10 22.36 -66.47 21.87
C SER A 10 22.53 -64.93 21.91
N HIS A 11 21.52 -64.06 21.79
CA HIS A 11 20.58 -63.57 22.82
C HIS A 11 21.18 -63.15 24.18
N PHE A 12 20.73 -61.95 24.63
CA PHE A 12 20.76 -61.33 25.96
C PHE A 12 21.87 -60.34 26.38
N SER A 13 21.37 -59.14 26.72
CA SER A 13 21.62 -58.35 27.93
C SER A 13 22.98 -57.67 28.13
N PHE A 14 22.95 -56.34 28.03
CA PHE A 14 23.85 -55.49 28.80
C PHE A 14 23.02 -54.48 29.61
N CYS A 15 22.31 -54.94 30.63
CA CYS A 15 22.00 -54.08 31.78
C CYS A 15 23.32 -53.80 32.52
N ARG A 16 23.95 -52.66 32.24
CA ARG A 16 25.02 -52.14 33.11
C ARG A 16 24.36 -51.75 34.45
N LYS A 17 24.73 -52.45 35.52
CA LYS A 17 24.37 -52.09 36.90
C LYS A 17 24.80 -50.65 37.17
N PHE A 18 23.83 -49.82 37.54
CA PHE A 18 24.07 -48.47 38.05
C PHE A 18 24.64 -48.59 39.47
N THR A 19 25.84 -48.09 39.71
CA THR A 19 26.47 -48.05 41.03
C THR A 19 26.32 -46.63 41.57
N PHE A 20 25.46 -46.45 42.57
CA PHE A 20 25.18 -45.15 43.17
C PHE A 20 26.36 -44.68 44.04
N ASN A 21 26.95 -43.53 43.70
CA ASN A 21 28.00 -42.88 44.47
C ASN A 21 27.40 -41.67 45.23
N PRO A 22 27.12 -41.77 46.54
CA PRO A 22 26.39 -40.74 47.29
C PRO A 22 27.10 -39.39 47.44
N LYS A 23 28.34 -39.24 46.93
CA LYS A 23 29.07 -37.96 46.89
C LYS A 23 28.94 -37.22 45.55
N GLU A 24 28.53 -37.92 44.50
CA GLU A 24 28.25 -37.34 43.18
C GLU A 24 26.73 -37.34 43.04
N GLY A 25 26.10 -36.20 43.33
CA GLY A 25 24.66 -36.05 43.18
C GLY A 25 24.19 -36.55 41.82
N ILE A 26 22.99 -37.13 41.77
CA ILE A 26 22.38 -37.49 40.50
C ILE A 26 22.17 -36.19 39.75
N ASP A 27 22.96 -35.93 38.72
CA ASP A 27 22.59 -35.01 37.65
C ASP A 27 21.31 -35.57 37.06
N ASN A 28 20.19 -35.05 37.54
CA ASN A 28 18.90 -35.30 36.94
C ASN A 28 19.00 -34.66 35.56
N PRO A 29 19.08 -35.43 34.45
CA PRO A 29 19.05 -34.81 33.15
C PRO A 29 17.71 -34.10 33.09
N VAL A 30 17.74 -32.77 33.11
CA VAL A 30 16.59 -31.97 32.76
C VAL A 30 16.14 -32.52 31.43
N MET A 31 15.00 -33.23 31.41
CA MET A 31 14.30 -33.49 30.17
C MET A 31 13.95 -32.10 29.65
N VAL A 32 14.82 -31.57 28.79
CA VAL A 32 14.45 -30.53 27.86
C VAL A 32 13.39 -31.21 27.00
N ILE A 33 12.13 -31.06 27.40
CA ILE A 33 11.03 -31.09 26.46
C ILE A 33 11.49 -30.11 25.39
N THR A 34 11.86 -30.65 24.24
CA THR A 34 12.30 -29.84 23.11
C THR A 34 11.23 -28.78 22.92
N ASP A 35 11.62 -27.52 23.08
CA ASP A 35 10.78 -26.36 22.86
C ASP A 35 9.90 -26.64 21.64
N GLU A 36 8.59 -26.48 21.82
CA GLU A 36 7.64 -26.47 20.73
C GLU A 36 8.19 -25.51 19.67
N SER A 37 8.76 -26.05 18.59
CA SER A 37 9.54 -25.22 17.67
C SER A 37 8.61 -24.17 17.10
N ALA A 38 8.83 -22.90 17.45
CA ALA A 38 8.06 -21.80 16.92
C ALA A 38 7.99 -21.93 15.38
N PRO A 39 6.82 -21.66 14.78
CA PRO A 39 6.65 -21.81 13.34
C PRO A 39 7.71 -20.94 12.66
N SER A 40 8.52 -21.56 11.81
CA SER A 40 9.62 -20.91 11.10
C SER A 40 9.29 -20.89 9.62
N PRO A 41 8.68 -19.79 9.11
CA PRO A 41 8.34 -19.66 7.72
C PRO A 41 9.60 -19.58 6.84
N ARG A 42 9.48 -20.10 5.62
CA ARG A 42 10.50 -20.10 4.59
C ARG A 42 10.18 -19.05 3.52
N LEU A 43 11.17 -18.22 3.19
CA LEU A 43 11.07 -17.27 2.08
C LEU A 43 11.47 -17.95 0.77
N CYS A 44 10.55 -17.97 -0.19
CA CYS A 44 10.76 -18.47 -1.55
C CYS A 44 10.71 -17.31 -2.53
N VAL A 45 11.84 -17.02 -3.20
CA VAL A 45 11.92 -16.01 -4.26
C VAL A 45 11.89 -16.73 -5.60
N LEU A 46 10.78 -16.60 -6.33
CA LEU A 46 10.58 -17.22 -7.62
C LEU A 46 10.84 -16.20 -8.73
N LYS A 47 11.69 -16.55 -9.69
CA LYS A 47 11.97 -15.77 -10.89
C LYS A 47 11.79 -16.67 -12.11
N ARG A 48 10.89 -16.28 -13.00
CA ARG A 48 10.55 -17.01 -14.23
C ARG A 48 10.93 -16.21 -15.47
N GLU A 49 11.10 -16.89 -16.59
CA GLU A 49 11.25 -16.25 -17.90
C GLU A 49 9.88 -15.85 -18.49
N ASP A 50 9.90 -15.02 -19.54
CA ASP A 50 8.68 -14.62 -20.23
C ASP A 50 7.94 -15.85 -20.76
N ARG A 51 6.65 -15.97 -20.43
CA ARG A 51 5.75 -17.09 -20.79
C ARG A 51 6.02 -18.41 -20.07
N GLU A 52 7.04 -18.49 -19.22
CA GLU A 52 7.20 -19.61 -18.30
C GLU A 52 6.14 -19.51 -17.18
N SER A 53 5.71 -20.63 -16.61
CA SER A 53 4.88 -20.62 -15.40
C SER A 53 5.75 -20.61 -14.14
N TYR A 54 5.23 -20.16 -13.01
CA TYR A 54 5.94 -20.33 -11.73
C TYR A 54 6.06 -21.80 -11.31
N GLY A 55 5.34 -22.73 -11.95
CA GLY A 55 5.46 -24.17 -11.72
C GLY A 55 4.80 -24.65 -10.43
N PHE A 56 3.72 -24.02 -9.98
CA PHE A 56 2.89 -24.48 -8.87
C PHE A 56 1.41 -24.11 -9.10
N GLN A 57 0.51 -24.70 -8.33
CA GLN A 57 -0.91 -24.34 -8.26
C GLN A 57 -1.27 -23.90 -6.84
N LEU A 58 -2.00 -22.80 -6.73
CA LEU A 58 -2.66 -22.42 -5.48
C LEU A 58 -4.00 -23.14 -5.40
N ARG A 59 -4.30 -23.79 -4.27
CA ARG A 59 -5.59 -24.47 -4.05
C ARG A 59 -6.18 -24.13 -2.69
N GLU A 60 -7.51 -24.18 -2.64
CA GLU A 60 -8.29 -24.23 -1.42
C GLU A 60 -8.92 -25.64 -1.34
N GLU A 61 -8.70 -26.34 -0.24
CA GLU A 61 -9.18 -27.71 -0.04
C GLU A 61 -10.30 -27.71 1.01
N LYS A 62 -11.40 -28.42 0.72
CA LYS A 62 -12.45 -28.66 1.70
C LYS A 62 -11.81 -29.34 2.91
N ASP A 63 -11.99 -28.76 4.09
CA ASP A 63 -11.45 -29.22 5.38
C ASP A 63 -10.00 -28.84 5.72
N ARG A 64 -9.31 -28.05 4.89
CA ARG A 64 -7.99 -27.51 5.23
C ARG A 64 -7.99 -25.98 5.18
N LYS A 65 -7.49 -25.36 6.25
CA LYS A 65 -7.34 -23.90 6.33
C LYS A 65 -6.10 -23.42 5.58
N GLY A 66 -6.14 -22.15 5.17
CA GLY A 66 -5.07 -21.46 4.46
C GLY A 66 -5.00 -21.81 2.98
N HIS A 67 -4.15 -21.09 2.24
CA HIS A 67 -3.94 -21.34 0.83
C HIS A 67 -2.80 -22.34 0.61
N ILE A 68 -3.08 -23.39 -0.15
CA ILE A 68 -2.22 -24.56 -0.26
C ILE A 68 -1.46 -24.53 -1.58
N ILE A 69 -0.15 -24.71 -1.51
CA ILE A 69 0.68 -24.97 -2.67
C ILE A 69 0.58 -26.45 -3.06
N ARG A 70 0.25 -26.71 -4.32
CA ARG A 70 0.15 -28.06 -4.89
C ARG A 70 0.76 -28.12 -6.28
N ASN A 71 1.04 -29.34 -6.75
CA ASN A 71 1.51 -29.61 -8.11
C ASN A 71 2.76 -28.79 -8.45
N VAL A 72 3.69 -28.68 -7.50
CA VAL A 72 5.03 -28.13 -7.70
C VAL A 72 5.72 -28.98 -8.75
N VAL A 73 6.07 -28.33 -9.86
CA VAL A 73 6.66 -28.98 -11.04
C VAL A 73 8.09 -29.39 -10.71
N PRO A 74 8.46 -30.68 -10.87
CA PRO A 74 9.83 -31.14 -10.67
C PRO A 74 10.82 -30.37 -11.55
N ALA A 75 11.93 -29.95 -10.94
CA ALA A 75 12.94 -29.06 -11.51
C ALA A 75 12.39 -27.73 -12.04
N GLY A 76 11.15 -27.34 -11.72
CA GLY A 76 10.52 -26.08 -12.11
C GLY A 76 10.95 -24.89 -11.25
N VAL A 77 10.48 -23.69 -11.60
CA VAL A 77 10.83 -22.44 -10.88
C VAL A 77 10.48 -22.55 -9.39
N ALA A 78 9.28 -23.00 -9.04
CA ALA A 78 8.83 -23.20 -7.67
C ALA A 78 9.77 -24.10 -6.85
N GLU A 79 10.04 -25.31 -7.32
CA GLU A 79 10.88 -26.28 -6.60
C GLU A 79 12.31 -25.76 -6.41
N ARG A 80 12.91 -25.19 -7.48
CA ARG A 80 14.26 -24.60 -7.41
C ARG A 80 14.35 -23.41 -6.47
N SER A 81 13.23 -22.72 -6.23
CA SER A 81 13.09 -21.64 -5.25
C SER A 81 12.73 -22.13 -3.84
N GLY A 82 12.70 -23.45 -3.61
CA GLY A 82 12.47 -24.06 -2.30
C GLY A 82 11.01 -24.23 -1.92
N LEU A 83 10.08 -24.00 -2.84
CA LEU A 83 8.66 -24.21 -2.61
C LEU A 83 8.33 -25.70 -2.65
N GLN A 84 7.49 -26.18 -1.74
CA GLN A 84 7.16 -27.60 -1.60
C GLN A 84 5.65 -27.85 -1.68
N ASP A 85 5.28 -29.02 -2.18
CA ASP A 85 3.89 -29.46 -2.20
C ASP A 85 3.37 -29.65 -0.76
N GLY A 86 2.24 -29.00 -0.45
CA GLY A 86 1.65 -28.99 0.88
C GLY A 86 1.97 -27.74 1.70
N ASP A 87 2.92 -26.90 1.25
CA ASP A 87 3.22 -25.60 1.87
C ASP A 87 1.95 -24.72 1.97
N ARG A 88 1.85 -23.97 3.06
CA ARG A 88 0.81 -22.97 3.32
C ARG A 88 1.36 -21.59 3.08
N LEU A 89 0.67 -20.84 2.23
CA LEU A 89 1.06 -19.51 1.84
C LEU A 89 0.66 -18.49 2.90
N LEU A 90 1.64 -17.87 3.54
CA LEU A 90 1.44 -16.83 4.56
C LEU A 90 1.53 -15.43 3.98
N GLU A 91 2.41 -15.19 3.01
CA GLU A 91 2.56 -13.88 2.39
C GLU A 91 2.86 -13.94 0.88
N VAL A 92 2.38 -12.94 0.15
CA VAL A 92 2.74 -12.64 -1.23
C VAL A 92 3.29 -11.23 -1.30
N ASN A 93 4.53 -11.05 -1.76
CA ASN A 93 5.17 -9.74 -1.94
C ASN A 93 5.13 -8.82 -0.69
N ASN A 94 5.34 -9.39 0.49
CA ASN A 94 5.22 -8.75 1.82
C ASN A 94 3.79 -8.43 2.29
N CYS A 95 2.75 -8.80 1.56
CA CYS A 95 1.38 -8.76 2.05
C CYS A 95 1.04 -10.09 2.72
N TYR A 96 0.57 -10.05 3.96
CA TYR A 96 0.02 -11.23 4.63
C TYR A 96 -1.30 -11.65 3.96
N VAL A 97 -1.48 -12.94 3.72
CA VAL A 97 -2.58 -13.47 2.91
C VAL A 97 -3.34 -14.63 3.54
N ASP A 98 -3.01 -15.08 4.74
CA ASP A 98 -3.68 -16.26 5.34
C ASP A 98 -5.19 -16.05 5.58
N ASP A 99 -5.59 -14.81 5.85
CA ASP A 99 -6.96 -14.34 6.09
C ASP A 99 -7.60 -13.69 4.84
N VAL A 100 -6.92 -13.71 3.70
CA VAL A 100 -7.37 -13.07 2.46
C VAL A 100 -8.15 -14.08 1.61
N PRO A 101 -9.22 -13.68 0.90
CA PRO A 101 -9.95 -14.59 0.02
C PRO A 101 -9.05 -15.22 -1.05
N HIS A 102 -9.23 -16.50 -1.33
CA HIS A 102 -8.39 -17.25 -2.28
C HIS A 102 -8.27 -16.60 -3.67
N SER A 103 -9.36 -16.02 -4.19
CA SER A 103 -9.38 -15.27 -5.45
C SER A 103 -8.47 -14.04 -5.43
N GLU A 104 -8.44 -13.31 -4.32
CA GLU A 104 -7.59 -12.14 -4.13
C GLU A 104 -6.11 -12.55 -4.04
N VAL A 105 -5.81 -13.65 -3.36
CA VAL A 105 -4.43 -14.19 -3.30
C VAL A 105 -3.95 -14.63 -4.68
N ALA A 106 -4.80 -15.33 -5.44
CA ALA A 106 -4.51 -15.68 -6.82
C ALA A 106 -4.28 -14.43 -7.69
N ARG A 107 -5.09 -13.37 -7.49
CA ARG A 107 -4.92 -12.08 -8.16
C ARG A 107 -3.54 -11.47 -7.84
N LYS A 108 -3.15 -11.40 -6.57
CA LYS A 108 -1.84 -10.87 -6.15
C LYS A 108 -0.67 -11.65 -6.78
N ILE A 109 -0.77 -12.98 -6.87
CA ILE A 109 0.24 -13.81 -7.54
C ILE A 109 0.32 -13.47 -9.03
N ASN A 110 -0.83 -13.37 -9.71
CA ASN A 110 -0.88 -13.07 -11.15
C ASN A 110 -0.34 -11.67 -11.49
N LEU A 111 -0.52 -10.70 -10.59
CA LEU A 111 -0.03 -9.33 -10.76
C LEU A 111 1.47 -9.17 -10.47
N SER A 112 2.14 -10.17 -9.91
CA SER A 112 3.55 -10.11 -9.53
C SER A 112 4.52 -10.12 -10.72
N GLY A 113 4.04 -10.39 -11.94
CA GLY A 113 4.86 -10.35 -13.16
C GLY A 113 5.78 -11.57 -13.29
N ASN A 114 7.10 -11.33 -13.41
CA ASN A 114 8.11 -12.38 -13.62
C ASN A 114 8.88 -12.72 -12.34
N GLN A 115 8.68 -11.98 -11.25
CA GLN A 115 9.36 -12.21 -9.99
C GLN A 115 8.41 -12.02 -8.81
N ILE A 116 8.36 -13.01 -7.93
CA ILE A 116 7.44 -13.03 -6.78
C ILE A 116 8.17 -13.54 -5.53
N CYS A 117 7.88 -12.92 -4.40
CA CYS A 117 8.36 -13.35 -3.08
C CYS A 117 7.21 -13.98 -2.31
N LEU A 118 7.34 -15.26 -1.94
CA LEU A 118 6.36 -15.99 -1.16
C LEU A 118 6.93 -16.32 0.20
N LEU A 119 6.19 -16.05 1.28
CA LEU A 119 6.50 -16.59 2.60
C LEU A 119 5.58 -17.77 2.84
N VAL A 120 6.16 -18.95 3.07
CA VAL A 120 5.41 -20.19 3.24
C VAL A 120 5.75 -20.89 4.55
N LEU A 121 4.81 -21.65 5.07
CA LEU A 121 5.02 -22.54 6.21
C LEU A 121 4.69 -23.97 5.78
N ASP A 122 5.49 -24.93 6.23
CA ASP A 122 5.20 -26.36 6.02
C ASP A 122 3.77 -26.70 6.48
N GLY A 123 3.11 -27.60 5.74
CA GLY A 123 1.71 -27.94 5.99
C GLY A 123 1.45 -28.50 7.39
N ASP A 124 2.32 -29.40 7.87
CA ASP A 124 2.18 -30.02 9.19
C ASP A 124 2.51 -29.02 10.32
N MET A 125 3.48 -28.12 10.09
CA MET A 125 3.75 -27.00 10.99
C MET A 125 2.58 -26.03 11.09
N TYR A 126 1.95 -25.70 9.96
CA TYR A 126 0.80 -24.82 9.91
C TYR A 126 -0.39 -25.41 10.66
N GLU A 127 -0.72 -26.69 10.42
CA GLU A 127 -1.83 -27.36 11.11
C GLU A 127 -1.61 -27.43 12.63
N ARG A 128 -0.37 -27.66 13.07
CA ARG A 128 0.00 -27.59 14.49
C ARG A 128 -0.16 -26.17 15.05
N ALA A 129 0.40 -25.17 14.39
CA ALA A 129 0.31 -23.78 14.80
C ALA A 129 -1.16 -23.31 14.93
N MET A 130 -2.01 -23.70 13.98
CA MET A 130 -3.45 -23.39 14.00
C MET A 130 -4.20 -24.10 15.13
N SER A 131 -3.88 -25.38 15.41
CA SER A 131 -4.53 -26.11 16.51
C SER A 131 -4.11 -25.60 17.89
N GLN A 132 -2.91 -25.04 18.00
CA GLN A 132 -2.38 -24.41 19.21
C GLN A 132 -2.75 -22.92 19.33
N GLY A 133 -3.42 -22.33 18.33
CA GLY A 133 -3.79 -20.92 18.32
C GLY A 133 -2.60 -19.96 18.28
N GLN A 134 -1.49 -20.37 17.66
CA GLN A 134 -0.29 -19.54 17.51
C GLN A 134 -0.53 -18.39 16.52
N ASP A 135 0.12 -17.25 16.78
CA ASP A 135 0.07 -16.09 15.91
C ASP A 135 0.99 -16.26 14.69
N LEU A 136 0.43 -16.77 13.59
CA LEU A 136 1.12 -16.92 12.32
C LEU A 136 1.53 -15.58 11.70
N ARG A 137 0.75 -14.51 11.93
CA ARG A 137 1.08 -13.17 11.45
C ARG A 137 2.28 -12.61 12.21
N GLY A 138 2.36 -12.84 13.51
CA GLY A 138 3.53 -12.58 14.35
C GLY A 138 4.76 -13.36 13.89
N ALA A 139 4.62 -14.67 13.66
CA ALA A 139 5.70 -15.51 13.15
C ALA A 139 6.26 -15.03 11.80
N ALA A 140 5.37 -14.61 10.88
CA ALA A 140 5.76 -14.00 9.61
C ALA A 140 6.58 -12.71 9.81
N ARG A 141 6.19 -11.85 10.75
CA ARG A 141 6.93 -10.61 11.08
C ARG A 141 8.29 -10.91 11.69
N VAL A 142 8.36 -11.85 12.64
CA VAL A 142 9.62 -12.23 13.31
C VAL A 142 10.61 -12.81 12.31
N SER A 143 10.14 -13.58 11.32
CA SER A 143 11.00 -14.10 10.24
C SER A 143 11.71 -12.98 9.44
N LYS A 144 11.12 -11.79 9.41
CA LYS A 144 11.67 -10.58 8.75
C LYS A 144 12.62 -9.75 9.61
N GLY A 145 12.74 -10.08 10.89
CA GLY A 145 13.46 -9.28 11.87
C GLY A 145 12.64 -8.07 12.34
N GLU A 146 12.76 -7.76 13.63
CA GLU A 146 12.12 -6.58 14.21
C GLU A 146 12.63 -5.31 13.50
N GLY A 147 11.71 -4.55 12.88
CA GLY A 147 12.01 -3.28 12.25
C GLY A 147 12.19 -3.28 10.73
N TYR A 148 11.99 -4.41 10.04
CA TYR A 148 11.93 -4.41 8.57
C TYR A 148 10.83 -3.46 8.06
N LYS A 149 11.19 -2.56 7.15
CA LYS A 149 10.27 -1.64 6.48
C LYS A 149 10.28 -1.91 4.98
N SER A 150 9.09 -2.01 4.40
CA SER A 150 8.96 -2.18 2.95
C SER A 150 9.64 -1.02 2.19
N PRO A 151 10.21 -1.31 1.00
CA PRO A 151 10.67 -0.27 0.09
C PRO A 151 9.55 0.74 -0.23
N ARG A 152 9.93 1.93 -0.67
CA ARG A 152 9.01 2.97 -1.10
C ARG A 152 9.21 3.28 -2.56
N LEU A 153 8.13 3.23 -3.34
CA LEU A 153 8.12 3.68 -4.73
C LEU A 153 7.58 5.12 -4.74
N CYS A 154 8.49 6.07 -4.85
CA CYS A 154 8.20 7.49 -4.74
C CYS A 154 8.20 8.13 -6.12
N HIS A 155 7.11 8.82 -6.48
CA HIS A 155 7.08 9.70 -7.63
C HIS A 155 7.24 11.16 -7.20
N ILE A 156 8.33 11.79 -7.63
CA ILE A 156 8.73 13.14 -7.24
C ILE A 156 8.47 14.06 -8.41
N THR A 157 7.61 15.06 -8.20
CA THR A 157 7.38 16.14 -9.16
C THR A 157 8.25 17.33 -8.79
N ARG A 158 8.97 17.88 -9.77
CA ARG A 158 9.88 19.02 -9.61
C ARG A 158 9.10 20.24 -9.14
N ASP A 159 9.53 20.78 -8.01
CA ASP A 159 9.07 22.05 -7.48
C ASP A 159 9.85 23.21 -8.12
N PRO A 160 9.21 24.36 -8.45
CA PRO A 160 9.89 25.49 -9.07
C PRO A 160 11.03 26.08 -8.23
N VAL A 161 10.96 25.98 -6.90
CA VAL A 161 11.92 26.61 -5.98
C VAL A 161 13.02 25.62 -5.57
N SER A 162 12.63 24.43 -5.12
CA SER A 162 13.52 23.41 -4.55
C SER A 162 13.97 22.34 -5.56
N GLY A 163 13.48 22.42 -6.81
CA GLY A 163 13.73 21.40 -7.82
C GLY A 163 13.14 20.05 -7.40
N LEU A 164 13.90 18.97 -7.56
CA LEU A 164 13.49 17.67 -7.04
C LEU A 164 13.72 17.54 -5.52
N GLY A 165 14.49 18.44 -4.91
CA GLY A 165 14.78 18.41 -3.46
C GLY A 165 15.54 17.16 -2.98
N ILE A 166 16.26 16.47 -3.87
CA ILE A 166 16.97 15.22 -3.58
C ILE A 166 18.38 15.22 -4.15
N ASN A 167 19.31 14.66 -3.39
CA ASN A 167 20.69 14.42 -3.79
C ASN A 167 21.11 12.99 -3.45
N PHE A 168 21.93 12.40 -4.31
CA PHE A 168 22.47 11.05 -4.14
C PHE A 168 23.96 11.12 -3.81
N ILE A 169 24.35 10.50 -2.70
CA ILE A 169 25.74 10.46 -2.21
C ILE A 169 26.22 9.01 -2.32
N PRO A 170 27.35 8.73 -3.00
CA PRO A 170 27.89 7.38 -3.06
C PRO A 170 28.25 6.90 -1.64
N VAL A 171 27.90 5.65 -1.33
CA VAL A 171 28.27 5.04 -0.04
C VAL A 171 29.71 4.52 -0.13
N GLU A 172 30.55 4.91 0.82
CA GLU A 172 31.95 4.50 0.84
C GLU A 172 32.10 2.97 0.89
N GLY A 173 33.01 2.42 0.09
CA GLY A 173 33.27 0.98 0.02
C GLY A 173 32.25 0.17 -0.79
N GLU A 174 31.09 0.73 -1.16
CA GLU A 174 30.05 0.04 -1.92
C GLU A 174 29.92 0.59 -3.34
N LYS A 175 30.27 -0.23 -4.34
CA LYS A 175 30.05 0.13 -5.75
C LYS A 175 28.55 0.19 -6.04
N SER A 176 28.15 1.21 -6.80
CA SER A 176 26.76 1.39 -7.26
C SER A 176 25.73 1.50 -6.13
N CYS A 177 26.16 1.96 -4.95
CA CYS A 177 25.30 2.22 -3.81
C CYS A 177 25.23 3.72 -3.52
N PHE A 178 24.02 4.27 -3.41
CA PHE A 178 23.82 5.69 -3.19
C PHE A 178 22.83 5.94 -2.06
N SER A 179 23.25 6.72 -1.07
CA SER A 179 22.39 7.23 0.00
C SER A 179 21.72 8.53 -0.41
N VAL A 180 20.56 8.79 0.17
CA VAL A 180 19.72 9.93 -0.14
C VAL A 180 19.90 11.02 0.90
N THR A 181 20.15 12.24 0.42
CA THR A 181 19.99 13.46 1.20
C THR A 181 18.89 14.34 0.59
N LEU A 182 18.18 15.05 1.45
CA LEU A 182 16.97 15.79 1.09
C LEU A 182 17.12 17.27 1.43
N VAL A 183 16.46 18.09 0.63
CA VAL A 183 16.17 19.48 0.98
C VAL A 183 14.93 19.48 1.87
N GLN A 184 15.02 20.10 3.04
CA GLN A 184 13.90 20.17 4.00
C GLN A 184 12.69 20.88 3.37
N GLY A 185 11.52 20.26 3.47
CA GLY A 185 10.28 20.70 2.83
C GLY A 185 10.28 20.56 1.30
N GLY A 186 11.31 19.95 0.72
CA GLY A 186 11.47 19.79 -0.73
C GLY A 186 10.54 18.72 -1.32
N ALA A 187 10.44 18.70 -2.65
CA ALA A 187 9.55 17.80 -3.38
C ALA A 187 9.76 16.31 -3.03
N ALA A 188 11.00 15.85 -2.91
CA ALA A 188 11.29 14.45 -2.58
C ALA A 188 10.83 14.03 -1.18
N GLU A 189 10.98 14.91 -0.18
CA GLU A 189 10.50 14.65 1.18
C GLU A 189 8.97 14.55 1.20
N LYS A 190 8.28 15.47 0.50
CA LYS A 190 6.81 15.43 0.32
C LYS A 190 6.34 14.17 -0.42
N ALA A 191 7.15 13.65 -1.33
CA ALA A 191 6.89 12.40 -2.06
C ALA A 191 7.21 11.13 -1.24
N GLY A 192 7.56 11.24 0.04
CA GLY A 192 7.75 10.10 0.95
C GLY A 192 9.17 9.55 1.03
N VAL A 193 10.14 10.19 0.37
CA VAL A 193 11.56 9.81 0.50
C VAL A 193 12.08 10.26 1.86
N ARG A 194 12.94 9.45 2.50
CA ARG A 194 13.51 9.78 3.81
C ARG A 194 15.02 9.95 3.72
N LYS A 195 15.55 10.83 4.57
CA LYS A 195 17.01 11.06 4.68
C LYS A 195 17.69 9.77 5.14
N GLY A 196 18.78 9.39 4.48
CA GLY A 196 19.53 8.16 4.76
C GLY A 196 18.99 6.92 4.06
N ASP A 197 17.91 7.04 3.27
CA ASP A 197 17.47 5.97 2.40
C ASP A 197 18.52 5.64 1.34
N HIS A 198 18.50 4.41 0.84
CA HIS A 198 19.33 3.95 -0.25
C HIS A 198 18.51 3.84 -1.53
N LEU A 199 19.05 4.39 -2.61
CA LEU A 199 18.45 4.29 -3.94
C LEU A 199 18.70 2.90 -4.54
N VAL A 200 17.65 2.24 -5.01
CA VAL A 200 17.71 0.90 -5.60
C VAL A 200 17.32 0.87 -7.06
N TRP A 201 16.33 1.67 -7.46
CA TRP A 201 15.82 1.70 -8.83
C TRP A 201 15.37 3.13 -9.18
N MET A 202 15.54 3.50 -10.45
CA MET A 202 15.21 4.84 -10.94
C MET A 202 14.72 4.76 -12.38
N ASN A 203 13.48 5.21 -12.63
CA ASN A 203 12.86 5.29 -13.96
C ASN A 203 13.05 4.03 -14.83
N GLY A 204 12.82 2.84 -14.29
CA GLY A 204 12.93 1.57 -15.02
C GLY A 204 14.28 0.88 -14.89
N VAL A 205 15.29 1.53 -14.31
CA VAL A 205 16.66 1.00 -14.28
C VAL A 205 17.12 0.72 -12.85
N THR A 206 17.63 -0.48 -12.61
CA THR A 206 18.24 -0.88 -11.34
C THR A 206 19.58 -0.17 -11.15
N VAL A 207 19.80 0.34 -9.94
CA VAL A 207 20.97 1.17 -9.63
C VAL A 207 22.25 0.37 -9.45
N SER A 208 22.16 -0.93 -9.11
CA SER A 208 23.32 -1.85 -9.09
C SER A 208 24.10 -1.82 -10.40
N ASP A 209 23.41 -1.56 -11.51
CA ASP A 209 23.95 -1.61 -12.87
C ASP A 209 24.48 -0.25 -13.33
N LEU A 210 24.38 0.79 -12.48
CA LEU A 210 24.71 2.17 -12.83
C LEU A 210 26.03 2.62 -12.20
N THR A 211 26.88 3.22 -13.03
CA THR A 211 28.00 4.03 -12.55
C THR A 211 27.51 5.36 -11.99
N HIS A 212 28.29 5.99 -11.10
CA HIS A 212 27.97 7.33 -10.58
C HIS A 212 27.81 8.38 -11.70
N SER A 213 28.57 8.26 -12.79
CA SER A 213 28.42 9.13 -13.97
C SER A 213 27.16 8.82 -14.78
N ALA A 214 26.73 7.56 -14.86
CA ALA A 214 25.45 7.18 -15.48
C ALA A 214 24.27 7.73 -14.66
N LEU A 215 24.27 7.55 -13.33
CA LEU A 215 23.25 8.09 -12.44
C LEU A 215 23.11 9.61 -12.59
N ARG A 216 24.24 10.34 -12.59
CA ARG A 216 24.24 11.80 -12.78
C ARG A 216 23.68 12.21 -14.15
N ARG A 217 24.01 11.48 -15.21
CA ARG A 217 23.45 11.73 -16.56
C ARG A 217 21.95 11.49 -16.60
N MET A 218 21.47 10.43 -15.94
CA MET A 218 20.04 10.15 -15.83
C MET A 218 19.33 11.29 -15.07
N MET A 219 19.85 11.72 -13.92
CA MET A 219 19.29 12.85 -13.16
C MET A 219 19.24 14.15 -13.97
N LYS A 220 20.21 14.42 -14.84
CA LYS A 220 20.18 15.58 -15.74
C LYS A 220 19.15 15.46 -16.86
N LYS A 221 18.84 14.23 -17.29
CA LYS A 221 17.81 13.94 -18.31
C LYS A 221 16.41 13.88 -17.71
N CYS A 222 16.28 13.66 -16.40
CA CYS A 222 15.00 13.73 -15.70
C CYS A 222 14.43 15.15 -15.84
N GLY A 223 13.26 15.24 -16.47
CA GLY A 223 12.57 16.49 -16.70
C GLY A 223 11.90 17.02 -15.44
N ASN A 224 10.58 17.14 -15.49
CA ASN A 224 9.77 17.68 -14.40
C ASN A 224 9.38 16.63 -13.36
N HIS A 225 9.71 15.35 -13.56
CA HIS A 225 9.38 14.30 -12.60
C HIS A 225 10.39 13.15 -12.65
N ILE A 226 10.42 12.37 -11.57
CA ILE A 226 11.21 11.14 -11.45
C ILE A 226 10.48 10.14 -10.56
N THR A 227 10.52 8.86 -10.92
CA THR A 227 10.01 7.76 -10.09
C THR A 227 11.21 6.94 -9.59
N ILE A 228 11.32 6.78 -8.28
CA ILE A 228 12.44 6.08 -7.64
C ILE A 228 11.96 5.03 -6.63
N LEU A 229 12.75 3.98 -6.48
CA LEU A 229 12.60 2.98 -5.41
C LEU A 229 13.69 3.20 -4.37
N VAL A 230 13.27 3.41 -3.13
CA VAL A 230 14.16 3.64 -2.00
C VAL A 230 13.86 2.71 -0.84
N ILE A 231 14.86 2.37 -0.04
CA ILE A 231 14.74 1.54 1.16
C ILE A 231 15.67 2.06 2.26
N ASP A 232 15.33 1.91 3.54
CA ASP A 232 16.26 2.29 4.60
C ASP A 232 17.47 1.34 4.67
N SER A 233 18.55 1.79 5.32
CA SER A 233 19.82 1.05 5.43
C SER A 233 19.66 -0.34 6.05
N GLU A 234 18.88 -0.47 7.13
CA GLU A 234 18.78 -1.71 7.89
C GLU A 234 17.93 -2.73 7.16
N SER A 235 16.79 -2.30 6.59
CA SER A 235 15.96 -3.15 5.74
C SER A 235 16.70 -3.58 4.48
N LYS A 236 17.53 -2.71 3.87
CA LYS A 236 18.38 -3.09 2.73
C LYS A 236 19.37 -4.20 3.10
N LYS A 237 20.07 -4.08 4.24
CA LYS A 237 20.99 -5.12 4.72
C LYS A 237 20.25 -6.43 5.00
N TYR A 238 19.03 -6.37 5.54
CA TYR A 238 18.18 -7.55 5.71
C TYR A 238 17.89 -8.23 4.36
N CYS A 239 17.39 -7.48 3.37
CA CYS A 239 17.12 -8.02 2.04
C CYS A 239 18.36 -8.70 1.44
N MET A 240 19.54 -8.06 1.54
CA MET A 240 20.79 -8.60 1.03
C MET A 240 21.20 -9.90 1.73
N ARG A 241 21.06 -9.98 3.06
CA ARG A 241 21.37 -11.20 3.83
C ARG A 241 20.44 -12.37 3.47
N GLN A 242 19.18 -12.08 3.17
CA GLN A 242 18.19 -13.09 2.81
C GLN A 242 18.14 -13.41 1.31
N GLY A 243 18.97 -12.75 0.48
CA GLY A 243 18.87 -12.88 -0.98
C GLY A 243 17.53 -12.39 -1.55
N MET A 244 16.82 -11.52 -0.82
CA MET A 244 15.52 -11.00 -1.23
C MET A 244 15.72 -9.82 -2.21
N PRO A 245 15.10 -9.86 -3.40
CA PRO A 245 15.16 -8.76 -4.35
C PRO A 245 14.31 -7.59 -3.85
N ILE A 246 14.80 -6.37 -4.06
CA ILE A 246 14.05 -5.14 -3.73
C ILE A 246 13.36 -4.67 -5.01
N LEU A 247 12.07 -4.98 -5.12
CA LEU A 247 11.27 -4.76 -6.32
C LEU A 247 10.21 -3.66 -6.11
N PRO A 248 9.76 -2.98 -7.18
CA PRO A 248 8.60 -2.10 -7.09
C PRO A 248 7.31 -2.82 -6.64
N THR A 249 7.17 -4.12 -6.94
CA THR A 249 6.00 -4.94 -6.57
C THR A 249 5.84 -5.17 -5.08
N ILE A 250 6.91 -5.02 -4.29
CA ILE A 250 6.89 -5.16 -2.82
C ILE A 250 6.92 -3.78 -2.12
N ALA A 251 6.85 -2.70 -2.91
CA ALA A 251 7.04 -1.35 -2.44
C ALA A 251 5.71 -0.68 -2.10
N VAL A 252 5.72 0.17 -1.06
CA VAL A 252 4.57 1.01 -0.72
C VAL A 252 4.57 2.21 -1.68
N PRO A 253 3.48 2.42 -2.46
CA PRO A 253 3.40 3.54 -3.39
C PRO A 253 3.30 4.88 -2.65
N HIS A 254 4.10 5.87 -3.06
CA HIS A 254 4.04 7.22 -2.53
C HIS A 254 3.96 8.23 -3.68
N ASN A 255 2.93 9.08 -3.63
CA ASN A 255 2.70 10.18 -4.57
C ASN A 255 2.64 9.75 -6.06
N LEU A 256 2.23 8.51 -6.34
CA LEU A 256 2.07 8.04 -7.72
C LEU A 256 0.99 8.87 -8.46
N PRO A 257 1.26 9.34 -9.70
CA PRO A 257 0.44 10.35 -10.37
C PRO A 257 -0.87 9.79 -10.94
N HIS A 258 -0.93 8.48 -11.15
CA HIS A 258 -2.07 7.79 -11.73
C HIS A 258 -2.40 6.56 -10.89
N ARG A 259 -3.70 6.31 -10.69
CA ARG A 259 -4.18 5.16 -9.92
C ARG A 259 -5.28 4.45 -10.69
N ALA A 260 -5.23 3.12 -10.68
CA ALA A 260 -6.35 2.31 -11.11
C ALA A 260 -7.45 2.41 -10.06
N ARG A 261 -8.71 2.47 -10.49
CA ARG A 261 -9.86 2.62 -9.62
C ARG A 261 -10.81 1.46 -9.85
N ARG A 262 -11.19 0.76 -8.79
CA ARG A 262 -12.33 -0.16 -8.85
C ARG A 262 -13.62 0.62 -8.69
N LEU A 263 -14.51 0.45 -9.65
CA LEU A 263 -15.81 1.09 -9.72
C LEU A 263 -16.87 0.00 -9.58
N HIS A 264 -17.85 0.22 -8.72
CA HIS A 264 -19.01 -0.66 -8.58
C HIS A 264 -20.20 -0.03 -9.30
N LEU A 265 -20.72 -0.73 -10.31
CA LEU A 265 -21.83 -0.26 -11.13
C LEU A 265 -23.06 -1.12 -10.90
N ASP A 266 -24.19 -0.45 -10.69
CA ASP A 266 -25.51 -1.06 -10.64
C ASP A 266 -26.28 -0.73 -11.92
N CYS A 267 -26.90 -1.76 -12.50
CA CYS A 267 -27.65 -1.69 -13.73
C CYS A 267 -28.96 -0.90 -13.51
N GLY A 268 -29.14 0.19 -14.26
CA GLY A 268 -30.37 0.97 -14.27
C GLY A 268 -31.44 0.36 -15.18
N SER A 269 -32.55 1.07 -15.35
CA SER A 269 -33.63 0.67 -16.28
C SER A 269 -33.17 0.61 -17.73
N GLU A 270 -32.18 1.44 -18.10
CA GLU A 270 -31.59 1.55 -19.45
C GLU A 270 -30.22 0.85 -19.54
N GLY A 271 -29.90 -0.06 -18.60
CA GLY A 271 -28.58 -0.67 -18.50
C GLY A 271 -27.60 0.17 -17.67
N TYR A 272 -26.31 -0.03 -17.91
CA TYR A 272 -25.24 0.65 -17.16
C TYR A 272 -24.87 2.05 -17.72
N GLY A 273 -25.28 2.36 -18.96
CA GLY A 273 -25.03 3.64 -19.63
C GLY A 273 -23.55 3.89 -20.00
N PHE A 274 -22.89 2.85 -20.52
CA PHE A 274 -21.58 2.96 -21.16
C PHE A 274 -21.53 2.10 -22.43
N LEU A 275 -20.57 2.39 -23.31
CA LEU A 275 -20.23 1.59 -24.48
C LEU A 275 -18.78 1.12 -24.41
N LEU A 276 -18.55 -0.18 -24.60
CA LEU A 276 -17.19 -0.70 -24.80
C LEU A 276 -16.77 -0.47 -26.25
N ARG A 277 -15.68 0.27 -26.44
CA ARG A 277 -15.08 0.53 -27.74
C ARG A 277 -13.70 -0.11 -27.82
N LEU A 278 -13.51 -1.01 -28.78
CA LEU A 278 -12.18 -1.53 -29.09
C LEU A 278 -11.42 -0.49 -29.95
N GLU A 279 -10.27 -0.03 -29.48
CA GLU A 279 -9.37 0.78 -30.30
C GLU A 279 -8.37 -0.12 -31.05
N LYS A 280 -8.16 0.13 -32.34
CA LYS A 280 -7.19 -0.60 -33.18
C LYS A 280 -5.75 -0.19 -32.84
N THR A 281 -5.32 -0.41 -31.61
CA THR A 281 -3.91 -0.35 -31.23
C THR A 281 -3.31 -1.76 -31.29
N PRO A 282 -1.98 -1.92 -31.46
CA PRO A 282 -1.33 -3.25 -31.43
C PRO A 282 -1.57 -4.02 -30.12
N SER A 283 -1.96 -3.32 -29.06
CA SER A 283 -2.30 -3.86 -27.73
C SER A 283 -3.79 -4.09 -27.49
N GLY A 284 -4.68 -3.66 -28.40
CA GLY A 284 -6.10 -4.02 -28.38
C GLY A 284 -6.89 -3.59 -27.14
N HIS A 285 -6.46 -2.53 -26.45
CA HIS A 285 -7.14 -2.10 -25.23
C HIS A 285 -8.59 -1.67 -25.51
N THR A 286 -9.50 -2.11 -24.64
CA THR A 286 -10.90 -1.69 -24.66
C THR A 286 -11.05 -0.41 -23.85
N ARG A 287 -11.66 0.61 -24.46
CA ARG A 287 -12.00 1.88 -23.83
C ARG A 287 -13.48 1.99 -23.60
N GLU A 288 -13.86 2.84 -22.67
CA GLU A 288 -15.27 3.06 -22.36
C GLU A 288 -15.71 4.45 -22.81
N LEU A 289 -16.86 4.50 -23.48
CA LEU A 289 -17.61 5.73 -23.71
C LEU A 289 -18.69 5.80 -22.64
N VAL A 290 -18.75 6.88 -21.88
CA VAL A 290 -19.70 6.99 -20.76
C VAL A 290 -20.80 7.98 -21.11
N ASP A 291 -22.06 7.56 -21.00
CA ASP A 291 -23.20 8.45 -21.27
C ASP A 291 -23.41 9.41 -20.08
N SER A 292 -23.69 10.69 -20.35
CA SER A 292 -23.95 11.68 -19.29
C SER A 292 -25.18 11.33 -18.48
N GLY A 293 -25.07 11.39 -17.15
CA GLY A 293 -26.12 11.01 -16.22
C GLY A 293 -26.34 9.49 -16.08
N SER A 294 -25.46 8.66 -16.63
CA SER A 294 -25.54 7.20 -16.54
C SER A 294 -25.19 6.67 -15.14
N PRO A 295 -25.60 5.42 -14.81
CA PRO A 295 -25.04 4.70 -13.66
C PRO A 295 -23.51 4.62 -13.68
N ALA A 296 -22.90 4.44 -14.85
CA ALA A 296 -21.45 4.43 -15.03
C ALA A 296 -20.78 5.76 -14.62
N GLU A 297 -21.30 6.90 -15.09
CA GLU A 297 -20.77 8.21 -14.71
C GLU A 297 -20.90 8.45 -13.21
N ARG A 298 -22.06 8.07 -12.62
CA ARG A 298 -22.29 8.17 -11.17
C ARG A 298 -21.36 7.30 -10.35
N ALA A 299 -20.94 6.15 -10.88
CA ALA A 299 -19.93 5.29 -10.26
C ALA A 299 -18.50 5.86 -10.39
N GLY A 300 -18.31 7.00 -11.06
CA GLY A 300 -17.02 7.68 -11.20
C GLY A 300 -16.21 7.27 -12.43
N MET A 301 -16.85 6.55 -13.36
CA MET A 301 -16.28 6.16 -14.65
C MET A 301 -16.10 7.40 -15.53
N LYS A 302 -14.94 7.54 -16.17
CA LYS A 302 -14.64 8.69 -17.04
C LYS A 302 -14.54 8.26 -18.49
N ASP A 303 -14.99 9.13 -19.37
CA ASP A 303 -14.92 8.90 -20.81
C ASP A 303 -13.46 8.70 -21.28
N GLY A 304 -13.23 7.66 -22.07
CA GLY A 304 -11.92 7.34 -22.64
C GLY A 304 -10.94 6.68 -21.66
N GLU A 305 -11.37 6.24 -20.49
CA GLU A 305 -10.58 5.36 -19.64
C GLU A 305 -10.39 3.97 -20.27
N VAL A 306 -9.37 3.27 -19.78
CA VAL A 306 -8.99 1.93 -20.21
C VAL A 306 -9.44 0.92 -19.17
N LEU A 307 -10.16 -0.10 -19.63
CA LEU A 307 -10.61 -1.22 -18.82
C LEU A 307 -9.45 -2.18 -18.53
N LEU A 308 -9.17 -2.43 -17.25
CA LEU A 308 -8.13 -3.37 -16.80
C LEU A 308 -8.73 -4.70 -16.32
N GLU A 309 -9.85 -4.65 -15.60
CA GLU A 309 -10.53 -5.83 -15.05
C GLU A 309 -12.06 -5.69 -15.09
N VAL A 310 -12.73 -6.84 -15.19
CA VAL A 310 -14.19 -6.98 -15.00
C VAL A 310 -14.42 -8.03 -13.92
N ASN A 311 -15.10 -7.66 -12.84
CA ASN A 311 -15.32 -8.51 -11.66
C ASN A 311 -14.03 -9.10 -11.07
N GLY A 312 -12.93 -8.34 -11.10
CA GLY A 312 -11.61 -8.78 -10.66
C GLY A 312 -10.89 -9.74 -11.61
N GLU A 313 -11.45 -10.02 -12.79
CA GLU A 313 -10.78 -10.78 -13.85
C GLU A 313 -10.15 -9.85 -14.88
N LEU A 314 -8.85 -10.04 -15.15
CA LEU A 314 -8.11 -9.29 -16.16
C LEU A 314 -8.77 -9.39 -17.54
N VAL A 315 -8.76 -8.28 -18.29
CA VAL A 315 -9.28 -8.24 -19.67
C VAL A 315 -8.21 -8.07 -20.74
N GLY A 316 -6.96 -7.75 -20.37
CA GLY A 316 -5.91 -7.38 -21.33
C GLY A 316 -5.53 -8.46 -22.36
N THR A 317 -5.85 -9.73 -22.11
CA THR A 317 -5.59 -10.85 -23.04
C THR A 317 -6.83 -11.33 -23.79
N LEU A 318 -8.01 -10.78 -23.47
CA LEU A 318 -9.29 -11.24 -23.99
C LEU A 318 -9.66 -10.50 -25.27
N LYS A 319 -10.46 -11.15 -26.12
CA LYS A 319 -11.05 -10.48 -27.27
C LYS A 319 -12.19 -9.60 -26.80
N HIS A 320 -12.49 -8.57 -27.58
CA HIS A 320 -13.60 -7.66 -27.30
C HIS A 320 -14.93 -8.39 -27.07
N GLU A 321 -15.23 -9.42 -27.87
CA GLU A 321 -16.43 -10.24 -27.74
C GLU A 321 -16.51 -10.94 -26.37
N ASP A 322 -15.40 -11.54 -25.92
CA ASP A 322 -15.31 -12.21 -24.61
C ASP A 322 -15.54 -11.22 -23.45
N ILE A 323 -15.03 -9.99 -23.58
CA ILE A 323 -15.23 -8.91 -22.60
C ILE A 323 -16.70 -8.52 -22.54
N VAL A 324 -17.33 -8.32 -23.70
CA VAL A 324 -18.76 -7.97 -23.81
C VAL A 324 -19.63 -9.07 -23.21
N ASP A 325 -19.33 -10.34 -23.49
CA ASP A 325 -20.07 -11.46 -22.94
C ASP A 325 -19.91 -11.55 -21.42
N ARG A 326 -18.71 -11.31 -20.89
CA ARG A 326 -18.49 -11.22 -19.43
C ARG A 326 -19.34 -10.12 -18.80
N VAL A 327 -19.41 -8.95 -19.41
CA VAL A 327 -20.26 -7.85 -18.92
C VAL A 327 -21.73 -8.25 -18.93
N ARG A 328 -22.23 -8.86 -20.01
CA ARG A 328 -23.62 -9.30 -20.14
C ARG A 328 -23.98 -10.38 -19.12
N LEU A 329 -23.07 -11.30 -18.83
CA LEU A 329 -23.27 -12.38 -17.86
C LEU A 329 -23.21 -11.90 -16.40
N SER A 330 -22.67 -10.71 -16.13
CA SER A 330 -22.55 -10.15 -14.77
C SER A 330 -23.90 -9.72 -14.16
N GLY A 331 -24.94 -9.55 -14.98
CA GLY A 331 -26.31 -9.33 -14.51
C GLY A 331 -26.57 -7.88 -14.08
N LYS A 332 -26.92 -7.68 -12.80
CA LYS A 332 -27.34 -6.36 -12.28
C LYS A 332 -26.21 -5.56 -11.63
N GLN A 333 -25.18 -6.22 -11.12
CA GLN A 333 -24.07 -5.58 -10.42
C GLN A 333 -22.78 -6.04 -11.06
N ILE A 334 -21.88 -5.11 -11.33
CA ILE A 334 -20.60 -5.38 -11.97
C ILE A 334 -19.54 -4.48 -11.36
N SER A 335 -18.31 -4.98 -11.24
CA SER A 335 -17.17 -4.14 -10.89
C SER A 335 -16.21 -4.01 -12.06
N PHE A 336 -15.76 -2.78 -12.31
CA PHE A 336 -14.74 -2.48 -13.30
C PHE A 336 -13.52 -1.88 -12.63
N THR A 337 -12.33 -2.32 -13.02
CA THR A 337 -11.11 -1.62 -12.65
C THR A 337 -10.62 -0.84 -13.87
N THR A 338 -10.63 0.50 -13.79
CA THR A 338 -10.26 1.39 -14.91
C THR A 338 -9.06 2.25 -14.59
N ILE A 339 -8.37 2.75 -15.61
CA ILE A 339 -7.32 3.76 -15.50
C ILE A 339 -7.31 4.70 -16.71
N THR A 340 -6.79 5.91 -16.54
CA THR A 340 -6.54 6.81 -17.67
C THR A 340 -5.47 6.26 -18.62
N GLN A 341 -5.54 6.62 -19.90
CA GLN A 341 -4.53 6.26 -20.90
C GLN A 341 -3.11 6.69 -20.47
N LEU A 342 -2.97 7.92 -19.97
CA LEU A 342 -1.70 8.45 -19.46
C LEU A 342 -1.18 7.61 -18.27
N GLY A 343 -2.09 7.13 -17.41
CA GLY A 343 -1.74 6.25 -16.32
C GLY A 343 -1.23 4.90 -16.79
N LEU A 344 -1.91 4.29 -17.76
CA LEU A 344 -1.45 3.03 -18.34
C LEU A 344 -0.06 3.18 -18.99
N GLU A 345 0.17 4.25 -19.74
CA GLU A 345 1.48 4.55 -20.35
C GLU A 345 2.57 4.73 -19.30
N PHE A 346 2.28 5.45 -18.21
CA PHE A 346 3.19 5.63 -17.08
C PHE A 346 3.64 4.30 -16.47
N TYR A 347 2.71 3.39 -16.18
CA TYR A 347 3.06 2.09 -15.60
C TYR A 347 3.76 1.16 -16.60
N THR A 348 3.30 1.16 -17.85
CA THR A 348 3.89 0.37 -18.94
C THR A 348 5.34 0.75 -19.20
N GLN A 349 5.68 2.04 -19.10
CA GLN A 349 7.06 2.53 -19.23
C GLN A 349 8.02 1.86 -18.23
N PHE A 350 7.52 1.45 -17.07
CA PHE A 350 8.30 0.81 -16.01
C PHE A 350 8.14 -0.71 -15.96
N GLY A 351 7.35 -1.30 -16.88
CA GLY A 351 7.00 -2.72 -16.83
C GLY A 351 6.19 -3.10 -15.60
N LEU A 352 5.43 -2.15 -15.04
CA LEU A 352 4.58 -2.36 -13.87
C LEU A 352 3.12 -2.49 -14.30
N SER A 353 2.35 -3.29 -13.56
CA SER A 353 0.91 -3.31 -13.69
C SER A 353 0.30 -2.18 -12.83
N PRO A 354 -0.62 -1.35 -13.37
CA PRO A 354 -1.35 -0.37 -12.57
C PRO A 354 -2.14 -1.00 -11.41
N LEU A 355 -2.53 -2.26 -11.56
CA LEU A 355 -3.33 -3.01 -10.58
C LEU A 355 -2.56 -3.31 -9.29
N LEU A 356 -1.22 -3.21 -9.30
CA LEU A 356 -0.40 -3.32 -8.09
C LEU A 356 -0.69 -2.22 -7.08
N PHE A 357 -1.22 -1.08 -7.55
CA PHE A 357 -1.49 0.11 -6.75
C PHE A 357 -2.95 0.56 -6.88
N CYS A 358 -3.83 -0.39 -7.20
CA CYS A 358 -5.28 -0.17 -7.19
C CYS A 358 -5.74 0.01 -5.74
N GLU A 359 -6.63 0.97 -5.52
CA GLU A 359 -7.35 1.07 -4.26
C GLU A 359 -8.49 0.03 -4.31
N ASP A 360 -8.44 -0.94 -3.40
CA ASP A 360 -9.61 -1.73 -3.04
C ASP A 360 -10.38 -0.92 -1.99
N ASP A 361 -11.71 -0.81 -2.08
CA ASP A 361 -12.57 -0.15 -1.08
C ASP A 361 -12.38 -0.70 0.36
N ALA A 362 -11.63 -1.80 0.52
CA ALA A 362 -11.22 -2.37 1.79
C ALA A 362 -10.16 -1.52 2.54
N ASP A 363 -9.30 -0.77 1.84
CA ASP A 363 -8.28 0.06 2.49
C ASP A 363 -8.87 1.37 3.05
N GLU A 364 -10.03 1.80 2.55
CA GLU A 364 -10.80 2.87 3.21
C GLU A 364 -11.39 2.35 4.53
N LYS A 365 -11.87 1.10 4.58
CA LYS A 365 -12.34 0.50 5.84
C LYS A 365 -11.25 0.25 6.87
N GLU A 366 -10.00 -0.04 6.49
CA GLU A 366 -8.90 -0.17 7.46
C GLU A 366 -8.34 1.20 7.91
N ARG A 367 -8.43 2.23 7.06
CA ARG A 367 -8.19 3.62 7.48
C ARG A 367 -9.31 4.11 8.40
N GLU A 368 -10.55 3.71 8.14
CA GLU A 368 -11.73 3.98 8.98
C GLU A 368 -11.87 3.03 10.18
N SER A 369 -11.12 1.93 10.28
CA SER A 369 -11.08 1.07 11.47
C SER A 369 -10.02 1.48 12.49
N SER A 370 -9.32 2.59 12.22
CA SER A 370 -8.57 3.34 13.23
C SER A 370 -9.23 4.67 13.60
N SER A 371 -10.46 4.91 13.12
CA SER A 371 -11.40 5.88 13.66
C SER A 371 -12.60 5.15 14.27
N PRO A 372 -13.10 5.55 15.45
CA PRO A 372 -14.33 4.96 15.97
C PRO A 372 -15.49 5.49 15.14
N THR A 373 -16.01 4.67 14.22
CA THR A 373 -17.27 5.00 13.53
C THR A 373 -18.44 4.58 14.40
N CYS A 374 -19.29 5.57 14.67
CA CYS A 374 -20.55 5.47 15.39
C CYS A 374 -21.51 4.45 14.75
N ALA A 375 -22.08 3.59 15.59
CA ALA A 375 -23.40 3.02 15.37
C ALA A 375 -24.20 3.20 16.66
N ALA A 376 -24.98 4.27 16.71
CA ALA A 376 -26.17 4.40 17.55
C ALA A 376 -26.97 5.60 17.02
N GLU A 377 -27.72 5.36 15.94
CA GLU A 377 -28.99 6.07 15.82
C GLU A 377 -29.89 5.64 16.98
N GLU A 378 -30.70 6.59 17.44
CA GLU A 378 -31.75 6.45 18.45
C GLU A 378 -31.28 6.27 19.90
N LEU A 379 -30.97 7.41 20.54
CA LEU A 379 -31.73 7.90 21.70
C LEU A 379 -31.10 9.20 22.17
N LEU A 380 -31.84 10.30 21.99
CA LEU A 380 -32.05 11.43 22.92
C LEU A 380 -32.38 12.69 22.10
N GLN A 381 -33.66 12.83 21.79
CA GLN A 381 -34.26 14.14 21.69
C GLN A 381 -34.25 14.79 23.08
N ARG A 382 -33.73 16.01 23.12
CA ARG A 382 -34.11 17.17 23.96
C ARG A 382 -32.99 17.76 24.82
N ASP A 383 -32.72 19.01 24.44
CA ASP A 383 -32.37 20.17 25.25
C ASP A 383 -31.02 20.15 25.98
N MET A 384 -30.08 20.97 25.48
CA MET A 384 -29.75 22.26 26.12
C MET A 384 -28.86 23.10 25.20
N HIS A 385 -29.22 24.38 25.04
CA HIS A 385 -28.64 25.36 24.12
C HIS A 385 -27.12 25.56 24.25
N GLY A 386 -26.46 25.52 23.09
CA GLY A 386 -25.15 26.14 22.87
C GLY A 386 -25.04 26.66 21.45
N SER A 387 -25.94 27.57 21.06
CA SER A 387 -26.00 28.23 19.74
C SER A 387 -24.61 28.64 19.25
N CYS A 388 -24.04 27.87 18.32
CA CYS A 388 -22.89 28.31 17.57
C CYS A 388 -23.42 29.25 16.48
N LYS A 389 -23.26 30.56 16.68
CA LYS A 389 -23.73 31.56 15.72
C LYS A 389 -22.79 31.57 14.51
N SER A 390 -23.10 30.78 13.49
CA SER A 390 -22.46 30.95 12.18
C SER A 390 -22.92 32.27 11.55
N ARG A 391 -22.00 32.97 10.89
CA ARG A 391 -22.24 34.25 10.22
C ARG A 391 -21.85 34.12 8.77
N LEU A 392 -22.75 34.46 7.85
CA LEU A 392 -22.45 34.57 6.43
C LEU A 392 -22.00 36.01 6.13
N CYS A 393 -20.77 36.16 5.67
CA CYS A 393 -20.12 37.43 5.40
C CYS A 393 -19.85 37.55 3.90
N SER A 394 -20.51 38.52 3.24
CA SER A 394 -20.30 38.79 1.81
C SER A 394 -19.44 40.04 1.63
N LEU A 395 -18.27 39.89 1.02
CA LEU A 395 -17.25 40.94 0.90
C LEU A 395 -17.00 41.33 -0.56
N GLN A 396 -16.74 42.61 -0.75
CA GLN A 396 -16.26 43.17 -2.02
C GLN A 396 -14.78 43.56 -1.90
N LYS A 397 -14.00 43.20 -2.93
CA LYS A 397 -12.56 43.41 -3.00
C LYS A 397 -12.23 44.89 -3.21
N SER A 398 -11.50 45.49 -2.27
CA SER A 398 -10.95 46.84 -2.41
C SER A 398 -9.61 46.82 -3.18
N PRO A 399 -9.05 47.99 -3.56
CA PRO A 399 -7.71 48.06 -4.15
C PRO A 399 -6.59 47.44 -3.28
N LEU A 400 -6.83 47.32 -1.96
CA LEU A 400 -5.92 46.68 -1.00
C LEU A 400 -6.33 45.23 -0.65
N GLY A 401 -7.25 44.63 -1.42
CA GLY A 401 -7.76 43.28 -1.20
C GLY A 401 -9.03 43.24 -0.34
N PHE A 402 -9.31 42.11 0.31
CA PHE A 402 -10.52 41.90 1.11
C PHE A 402 -10.39 42.36 2.58
N GLY A 403 -9.21 42.81 3.01
CA GLY A 403 -8.99 43.39 4.34
C GLY A 403 -8.98 42.37 5.48
N PHE A 404 -8.60 41.11 5.23
CA PHE A 404 -8.33 40.09 6.24
C PHE A 404 -7.30 39.07 5.72
N ASN A 405 -6.66 38.35 6.63
CA ASN A 405 -5.75 37.25 6.33
C ASN A 405 -6.30 35.94 6.88
N LEU A 406 -5.97 34.85 6.18
CA LEU A 406 -6.26 33.49 6.61
C LEU A 406 -5.06 32.91 7.34
N GLY A 407 -5.31 32.02 8.28
CA GLY A 407 -4.32 31.22 8.98
C GLY A 407 -4.76 29.76 9.02
N CYS A 408 -3.78 28.87 9.12
CA CYS A 408 -3.99 27.45 9.34
C CYS A 408 -3.04 26.97 10.44
N VAL A 409 -3.38 25.87 11.08
CA VAL A 409 -2.46 25.19 12.00
C VAL A 409 -1.73 24.10 11.22
N PRO A 410 -0.38 24.04 11.25
CA PRO A 410 0.35 22.97 10.58
C PRO A 410 -0.16 21.59 11.00
N GLN A 411 -0.33 20.69 10.04
CA GLN A 411 -0.77 19.30 10.25
C GLN A 411 -2.22 19.10 10.74
N ARG A 412 -3.09 20.12 10.69
CA ARG A 412 -4.54 19.96 10.89
C ARG A 412 -5.33 20.64 9.76
N PRO A 413 -6.33 19.97 9.17
CA PRO A 413 -7.26 20.62 8.25
C PRO A 413 -8.09 21.67 9.01
N GLY A 414 -8.46 22.74 8.31
CA GLY A 414 -9.22 23.86 8.88
C GLY A 414 -8.49 25.20 8.79
N THR A 415 -9.20 26.18 8.24
CA THR A 415 -8.70 27.53 8.03
C THR A 415 -9.47 28.51 8.91
N PHE A 416 -8.78 29.49 9.49
CA PHE A 416 -9.38 30.52 10.33
C PHE A 416 -8.91 31.92 9.94
N ILE A 417 -9.64 32.96 10.35
CA ILE A 417 -9.26 34.35 10.14
C ILE A 417 -8.12 34.69 11.11
N SER A 418 -6.90 34.83 10.58
CA SER A 418 -5.71 35.13 11.39
C SER A 418 -5.55 36.62 11.69
N GLN A 419 -6.09 37.48 10.83
CA GLN A 419 -6.00 38.93 10.98
C GLN A 419 -7.16 39.60 10.25
N VAL A 420 -7.68 40.71 10.79
CA VAL A 420 -8.64 41.59 10.11
C VAL A 420 -8.07 43.00 10.09
N THR A 421 -8.02 43.64 8.92
CA THR A 421 -7.49 44.99 8.75
C THR A 421 -8.50 46.01 9.28
N SER A 422 -8.04 46.91 10.16
CA SER A 422 -8.87 47.98 10.72
C SER A 422 -9.38 48.92 9.63
N GLY A 423 -10.71 49.13 9.55
CA GLY A 423 -11.39 49.90 8.51
C GLY A 423 -11.51 49.21 7.14
N GLY A 424 -11.11 47.94 7.03
CA GLY A 424 -11.19 47.15 5.80
C GLY A 424 -12.55 46.45 5.61
N SER A 425 -12.81 45.95 4.39
CA SER A 425 -14.05 45.23 4.04
C SER A 425 -14.35 44.08 5.00
N GLY A 426 -13.31 43.34 5.43
CA GLY A 426 -13.41 42.26 6.42
C GLY A 426 -14.03 42.67 7.75
N GLN A 427 -13.65 43.84 8.28
CA GLN A 427 -14.18 44.33 9.55
C GLN A 427 -15.63 44.81 9.40
N HIS A 428 -15.96 45.47 8.29
CA HIS A 428 -17.31 46.02 8.04
C HIS A 428 -18.39 44.94 7.92
N VAL A 429 -18.03 43.75 7.43
CA VAL A 429 -18.96 42.61 7.33
C VAL A 429 -18.99 41.74 8.59
N GLY A 430 -18.21 42.11 9.62
CA GLY A 430 -18.20 41.44 10.92
C GLY A 430 -17.30 40.22 11.04
N LEU A 431 -16.27 40.06 10.20
CA LEU A 431 -15.23 39.05 10.42
C LEU A 431 -14.42 39.40 11.67
N ARG A 432 -14.07 38.38 12.46
CA ARG A 432 -13.25 38.53 13.66
C ARG A 432 -12.03 37.63 13.57
N VAL A 433 -10.93 38.06 14.18
CA VAL A 433 -9.75 37.21 14.33
C VAL A 433 -10.12 35.99 15.17
N GLY A 434 -9.77 34.80 14.69
CA GLY A 434 -10.11 33.51 15.31
C GLY A 434 -11.34 32.84 14.71
N ASP A 435 -12.15 33.53 13.91
CA ASP A 435 -13.30 32.95 13.22
C ASP A 435 -12.85 31.78 12.32
N VAL A 436 -13.48 30.61 12.47
CA VAL A 436 -13.22 29.43 11.62
C VAL A 436 -14.01 29.57 10.33
N VAL A 437 -13.35 29.39 9.19
CA VAL A 437 -13.99 29.43 7.87
C VAL A 437 -14.58 28.05 7.59
N LEU A 438 -15.91 28.00 7.45
CA LEU A 438 -16.66 26.79 7.17
C LEU A 438 -16.90 26.64 5.66
N GLU A 439 -17.21 27.75 4.97
CA GLU A 439 -17.48 27.74 3.53
C GLU A 439 -16.90 28.97 2.83
N VAL A 440 -16.50 28.78 1.56
CA VAL A 440 -16.13 29.85 0.63
C VAL A 440 -16.97 29.71 -0.64
N ASN A 441 -17.72 30.76 -0.99
CA ASN A 441 -18.61 30.80 -2.17
C ASN A 441 -19.58 29.60 -2.25
N GLY A 442 -20.08 29.13 -1.10
CA GLY A 442 -20.99 27.99 -1.00
C GLY A 442 -20.33 26.61 -1.11
N GLN A 443 -18.98 26.53 -1.14
CA GLN A 443 -18.25 25.28 -1.00
C GLN A 443 -17.72 25.10 0.42
N ASN A 444 -17.92 23.91 0.99
CA ASN A 444 -17.34 23.54 2.27
C ASN A 444 -15.80 23.50 2.19
N VAL A 445 -15.15 24.12 3.17
CA VAL A 445 -13.69 24.23 3.26
C VAL A 445 -13.12 23.75 4.60
N ILE A 446 -13.92 23.09 5.44
CA ILE A 446 -13.51 22.66 6.79
C ILE A 446 -12.34 21.67 6.70
N ASP A 447 -12.41 20.73 5.76
CA ASP A 447 -11.39 19.70 5.53
C ASP A 447 -10.36 20.06 4.45
N LYS A 448 -10.43 21.30 3.93
CA LYS A 448 -9.52 21.78 2.88
C LYS A 448 -8.30 22.49 3.48
N TYR A 449 -7.17 22.37 2.80
CA TYR A 449 -5.94 23.07 3.19
C TYR A 449 -5.99 24.53 2.77
N LEU A 450 -5.17 25.36 3.42
CA LEU A 450 -5.13 26.82 3.22
C LEU A 450 -4.96 27.20 1.74
N GLU A 451 -4.16 26.44 1.00
CA GLU A 451 -3.91 26.65 -0.42
C GLU A 451 -5.19 26.49 -1.26
N ASP A 452 -5.98 25.45 -1.00
CA ASP A 452 -7.25 25.19 -1.69
C ASP A 452 -8.30 26.25 -1.35
N VAL A 453 -8.35 26.69 -0.08
CA VAL A 453 -9.20 27.79 0.34
C VAL A 453 -8.81 29.07 -0.42
N ILE A 454 -7.52 29.40 -0.48
CA ILE A 454 -7.02 30.57 -1.23
C ILE A 454 -7.35 30.49 -2.73
N MET A 455 -7.31 29.30 -3.34
CA MET A 455 -7.73 29.13 -4.73
C MET A 455 -9.22 29.45 -4.92
N LEU A 456 -10.09 28.93 -4.06
CA LEU A 456 -11.54 29.22 -4.10
C LEU A 456 -11.85 30.71 -3.88
N MET A 457 -11.05 31.40 -3.07
CA MET A 457 -11.17 32.85 -2.90
C MET A 457 -10.75 33.63 -4.15
N LYS A 458 -9.77 33.13 -4.90
CA LYS A 458 -9.29 33.78 -6.14
C LYS A 458 -10.27 33.60 -7.29
N GLU A 459 -10.97 32.45 -7.36
CA GLU A 459 -12.02 32.19 -8.36
C GLU A 459 -13.22 33.15 -8.24
N GLY A 460 -13.54 33.62 -7.03
CA GLY A 460 -14.61 34.62 -6.80
C GLY A 460 -14.33 36.02 -7.37
N GLY A 461 -13.10 36.30 -7.82
CA GLY A 461 -12.76 37.56 -8.47
C GLY A 461 -12.84 38.78 -7.54
N HIS A 462 -13.87 39.61 -7.72
CA HIS A 462 -14.09 40.86 -6.95
C HIS A 462 -15.07 40.71 -5.79
N PHE A 463 -15.77 39.57 -5.68
CA PHE A 463 -16.75 39.30 -4.63
C PHE A 463 -16.48 37.94 -4.00
N ILE A 464 -16.70 37.83 -2.69
CA ILE A 464 -16.55 36.56 -1.98
C ILE A 464 -17.60 36.43 -0.87
N SER A 465 -18.16 35.24 -0.73
CA SER A 465 -19.05 34.89 0.38
C SER A 465 -18.35 33.89 1.30
N LEU A 466 -18.30 34.18 2.60
CA LEU A 466 -17.68 33.33 3.60
C LEU A 466 -18.70 32.95 4.67
N LEU A 467 -18.86 31.67 4.95
CA LEU A 467 -19.55 31.22 6.16
C LEU A 467 -18.52 30.99 7.26
N VAL A 468 -18.63 31.72 8.36
CA VAL A 468 -17.67 31.64 9.47
C VAL A 468 -18.35 31.33 10.80
N ALA A 469 -17.64 30.66 11.71
CA ALA A 469 -18.11 30.38 13.07
C ALA A 469 -17.08 30.84 14.12
N ASP A 470 -17.58 31.36 15.23
CA ASP A 470 -16.76 31.87 16.33
C ASP A 470 -16.05 30.71 17.04
N LYS A 471 -14.72 30.76 17.17
CA LYS A 471 -13.96 29.74 17.89
C LYS A 471 -14.07 30.04 19.39
N ARG A 472 -14.96 29.35 20.09
CA ARG A 472 -15.06 29.46 21.56
C ARG A 472 -13.70 29.11 22.20
N ASP A 473 -13.23 30.00 23.06
CA ASP A 473 -12.03 29.84 23.88
C ASP A 473 -12.11 28.54 24.70
N SER A 474 -11.31 27.53 24.33
CA SER A 474 -10.93 26.46 25.25
C SER A 474 -9.70 26.95 26.02
N SER A 475 -9.94 27.58 27.17
CA SER A 475 -8.95 28.06 28.12
C SER A 475 -7.99 26.96 28.60
N ASP A 476 -6.71 27.34 28.70
CA ASP A 476 -5.65 26.89 29.61
C ASP A 476 -5.78 25.52 30.31
N ASN A 477 -4.78 24.66 30.08
CA ASN A 477 -4.20 23.81 31.12
C ASN A 477 -2.70 23.59 30.84
N GLU A 478 -1.90 24.53 31.33
CA GLU A 478 -0.46 24.38 31.56
C GLU A 478 -0.24 23.31 32.65
N VAL A 479 0.46 22.21 32.33
CA VAL A 479 1.03 21.32 33.36
C VAL A 479 2.55 21.44 33.28
N LYS A 480 3.11 22.18 34.24
CA LYS A 480 4.55 22.22 34.54
C LYS A 480 4.98 20.85 35.07
N ILE A 481 6.02 20.28 34.46
CA ILE A 481 6.79 19.18 35.05
C ILE A 481 8.09 19.80 35.57
N ASN A 482 8.20 19.88 36.90
CA ASN A 482 9.47 20.15 37.58
C ASN A 482 10.35 18.89 37.50
N LEU A 483 11.65 19.12 37.33
CA LEU A 483 12.81 18.20 37.34
C LEU A 483 12.57 16.76 37.79
#